data_AF-A0A9D4PXM0-F1
#
_entry.id   AF-A0A9D4PXM0-F1
#
_cell.length_a   1.000
_cell.length_b   1.000
_cell.length_c   1.000
_cell.angle_alpha   90.00
_cell.angle_beta   90.00
_cell.angle_gamma   90.00
#
_symmetry.space_group_name_H-M   'P 1'
#
loop_
_entity.id
_entity.type
_entity.pdbx_description
1 polymer ?
#
loop_
_entity_poly.entity_id
_entity_poly.type
_entity_poly.pdbx_seq_one_letter_code
_entity_poly.pdbx_strand_id
1 'polypeptide(L)'
;MEVAMKRRYATMMAAVLETEDDDAYFVSRKRSCWVKGWMQEKSLGIQHQLYDCLLKQDPDEYRRLLRMPHDVFERVLASVRPHIEKGDTNMRLAVSARTRLQLTLRYLASGDGSIWQTTPLQRAIARKKAGLPAFIDVPGQANLLLPPAIVGDDAFPLSPNLMKPFGGTQLSSAQKIFNYR
;
A
#
# COMPACT_ATOMS: atom_id res chain seq x y z
N MET A 1 -2.60 -10.04 32.70
CA MET A 1 -3.72 -10.59 31.88
C MET A 1 -3.44 -10.52 30.38
N GLU A 2 -3.00 -9.38 29.85
CA GLU A 2 -2.79 -9.15 28.41
C GLU A 2 -1.73 -10.06 27.75
N VAL A 3 -0.63 -10.36 28.45
CA VAL A 3 0.47 -11.20 27.93
C VAL A 3 0.08 -12.67 27.81
N ALA A 4 -0.73 -13.18 28.76
CA ALA A 4 -1.24 -14.55 28.72
C ALA A 4 -2.22 -14.74 27.57
N MET A 5 -3.05 -13.72 27.30
CA MET A 5 -3.98 -13.69 26.17
C MET A 5 -3.22 -13.68 24.83
N LYS A 6 -2.18 -12.85 24.69
CA LYS A 6 -1.33 -12.80 23.49
C LYS A 6 -0.57 -14.10 23.23
N ARG A 7 -0.13 -14.81 24.27
CA ARG A 7 0.48 -16.14 24.12
C ARG A 7 -0.54 -17.18 23.65
N ARG A 8 -1.75 -17.16 24.19
CA ARG A 8 -2.84 -18.05 23.77
C ARG A 8 -3.26 -17.82 22.32
N TYR A 9 -3.32 -16.57 21.88
CA TYR A 9 -3.57 -16.22 20.47
C TYR A 9 -2.50 -16.77 19.53
N ALA A 10 -1.22 -16.64 19.89
CA ALA A 10 -0.12 -17.15 19.07
C ALA A 10 -0.14 -18.68 18.96
N THR A 11 -0.39 -19.38 20.08
CA THR A 11 -0.49 -20.84 20.09
C THR A 11 -1.70 -21.35 19.30
N MET A 12 -2.83 -20.64 19.37
CA MET A 12 -4.03 -21.01 18.62
C MET A 12 -3.88 -20.77 17.12
N MET A 13 -3.25 -19.66 16.71
CA MET A 13 -2.90 -19.43 15.30
C MET A 13 -1.94 -20.50 14.77
N ALA A 14 -0.93 -20.90 15.55
CA ALA A 14 -0.02 -21.97 15.17
C ALA A 14 -0.75 -23.31 14.99
N ALA A 15 -1.67 -23.65 15.89
CA ALA A 15 -2.46 -24.88 15.80
C ALA A 15 -3.43 -24.89 14.61
N VAL A 16 -4.03 -23.75 14.25
CA VAL A 16 -4.90 -23.64 13.06
C VAL A 16 -4.09 -23.82 11.77
N LEU A 17 -2.88 -23.25 11.71
CA LEU A 17 -1.96 -23.44 10.59
C LEU A 17 -1.43 -24.88 10.47
N GLU A 18 -1.36 -25.64 11.58
CA GLU A 18 -1.01 -27.07 11.55
C GLU A 18 -2.16 -27.97 11.05
N THR A 19 -3.41 -27.50 11.07
CA THR A 19 -4.60 -28.27 10.66
C THR A 19 -5.04 -28.02 9.22
N GLU A 20 -4.50 -26.99 8.58
CA GLU A 20 -4.74 -26.72 7.17
C GLU A 20 -3.60 -27.37 6.36
N ASP A 21 -3.91 -28.37 5.54
CA ASP A 21 -3.01 -28.85 4.48
C ASP A 21 -2.80 -27.68 3.49
N ASP A 22 -1.85 -26.81 3.83
CA ASP A 22 -1.52 -25.56 3.12
C ASP A 22 -1.09 -25.79 1.66
N ASP A 23 -0.76 -27.03 1.30
CA ASP A 23 -0.33 -27.42 -0.04
C ASP A 23 -1.40 -27.17 -1.12
N ALA A 24 -2.69 -27.11 -0.74
CA ALA A 24 -3.78 -26.90 -1.69
C ALA A 24 -4.07 -25.41 -2.00
N TYR A 25 -3.73 -24.48 -1.11
CA TYR A 25 -4.00 -23.05 -1.31
C TYR A 25 -2.91 -22.31 -2.09
N PHE A 26 -1.68 -22.81 -2.08
CA PHE A 26 -0.56 -22.25 -2.84
C PHE A 26 -0.31 -22.99 -4.16
N VAL A 27 -1.31 -23.06 -5.05
CA VAL A 27 -1.04 -23.43 -6.45
C VAL A 27 -0.23 -22.31 -7.09
N SER A 28 1.09 -22.42 -7.01
CA SER A 28 2.04 -21.53 -7.67
C SER A 28 1.79 -21.57 -9.17
N ARG A 29 1.03 -20.59 -9.69
CA ARG A 29 0.98 -20.33 -11.13
C ARG A 29 2.41 -20.18 -11.63
N LYS A 30 2.83 -21.07 -12.54
CA LYS A 30 4.10 -20.92 -13.25
C LYS A 30 4.11 -19.51 -13.85
N ARG A 31 5.07 -18.68 -13.43
CA ARG A 31 5.22 -17.32 -13.94
C ARG A 31 5.44 -17.41 -15.45
N SER A 32 4.48 -16.95 -16.25
CA SER A 32 4.53 -17.10 -17.71
C SER A 32 5.58 -16.21 -18.37
N CYS A 33 5.98 -15.12 -17.71
CA CYS A 33 7.12 -14.30 -18.09
C CYS A 33 7.51 -13.37 -16.92
N TRP A 34 8.80 -13.03 -16.85
CA TRP A 34 9.33 -12.07 -15.88
C TRP A 34 8.87 -10.64 -16.16
N VAL A 35 8.78 -10.27 -17.44
CA VAL A 35 8.25 -8.99 -17.93
C VAL A 35 7.40 -9.26 -19.16
N LYS A 36 6.21 -8.66 -19.24
CA LYS A 36 5.35 -8.74 -20.44
C LYS A 36 6.02 -7.99 -21.60
N GLY A 37 5.95 -8.50 -22.83
CA GLY A 37 6.64 -7.91 -23.99
C GLY A 37 6.34 -6.42 -24.22
N TRP A 38 5.07 -6.02 -24.09
CA TRP A 38 4.64 -4.62 -24.19
C TRP A 38 5.24 -3.70 -23.09
N MET A 39 5.71 -4.27 -21.98
CA MET A 39 6.35 -3.55 -20.88
C MET A 39 7.88 -3.43 -21.05
N GLN A 40 8.44 -4.12 -22.05
CA GLN A 40 9.85 -3.97 -22.47
C GLN A 40 10.05 -2.74 -23.35
N GLU A 41 9.01 -2.29 -24.04
CA GLU A 41 9.01 -1.07 -24.84
C GLU A 41 8.91 0.16 -23.92
N LYS A 42 10.07 0.66 -23.51
CA LYS A 42 10.22 1.76 -22.54
C LYS A 42 10.79 3.03 -23.19
N SER A 43 10.44 3.32 -24.45
CA SER A 43 10.92 4.54 -25.11
C SER A 43 10.59 5.79 -24.29
N LEU A 44 9.39 5.85 -23.72
CA LEU A 44 8.98 6.76 -22.66
C LEU A 44 7.99 6.02 -21.74
N GLY A 45 8.19 6.07 -20.42
CA GLY A 45 7.25 5.43 -19.48
C GLY A 45 5.84 6.02 -19.57
N ILE A 46 4.82 5.23 -19.23
CA ILE A 46 3.38 5.62 -19.30
C ILE A 46 3.13 6.99 -18.66
N GLN A 47 3.74 7.26 -17.51
CA GLN A 47 3.59 8.54 -16.82
C GLN A 47 4.15 9.72 -17.61
N HIS A 48 5.29 9.54 -18.27
CA HIS A 48 5.87 10.60 -19.09
C HIS A 48 4.95 10.95 -20.25
N GLN A 49 4.45 9.92 -20.95
CA GLN A 49 3.49 10.10 -22.04
C GLN A 49 2.20 10.80 -21.58
N LEU A 50 1.66 10.39 -20.42
CA LEU A 50 0.47 11.01 -19.85
C LEU A 50 0.67 12.51 -19.60
N TYR A 51 1.75 12.89 -18.91
CA TYR A 51 2.00 14.30 -18.60
C TYR A 51 2.28 15.14 -19.85
N ASP A 52 2.98 14.59 -20.85
CA ASP A 52 3.20 15.29 -22.11
C ASP A 52 1.91 15.51 -22.89
N CYS A 53 1.02 14.52 -22.93
CA CYS A 53 -0.30 14.65 -23.53
C CYS A 53 -1.14 15.70 -22.78
N LEU A 54 -1.13 15.67 -21.44
CA LEU A 54 -1.84 16.64 -20.61
C LEU A 54 -1.34 18.06 -20.85
N LEU A 55 -0.02 18.28 -20.90
CA LEU A 55 0.53 19.61 -21.18
C LEU A 55 0.12 20.16 -22.55
N LYS A 56 -0.07 19.28 -23.54
CA LYS A 56 -0.48 19.68 -24.89
C LYS A 56 -1.98 19.89 -25.04
N GLN A 57 -2.80 19.08 -24.36
CA GLN A 57 -4.25 19.02 -24.56
C GLN A 57 -5.05 19.72 -23.47
N ASP A 58 -4.63 19.62 -22.20
CA ASP A 58 -5.31 20.20 -21.03
C ASP A 58 -4.30 20.64 -19.94
N PRO A 59 -3.72 21.85 -20.09
CA PRO A 59 -2.80 22.41 -19.10
C PRO A 59 -3.46 22.64 -17.72
N ASP A 60 -4.78 22.81 -17.68
CA ASP A 60 -5.51 23.01 -16.42
C ASP A 60 -5.59 21.71 -15.63
N GLU A 61 -5.83 20.57 -16.28
CA GLU A 61 -5.77 19.25 -15.63
C GLU A 61 -4.37 18.94 -15.12
N TYR A 62 -3.32 19.28 -15.87
CA TYR A 62 -1.95 19.19 -15.38
C TYR A 62 -1.76 19.99 -14.08
N ARG A 63 -2.23 21.24 -14.06
CA ARG A 63 -2.19 22.10 -12.87
C ARG A 63 -2.98 21.51 -11.70
N ARG A 64 -4.16 20.93 -11.95
CA ARG A 64 -4.97 20.27 -10.92
C ARG A 64 -4.27 19.04 -10.34
N LEU A 65 -3.67 18.20 -11.19
CA LEU A 65 -3.01 16.95 -10.78
C LEU A 65 -1.79 17.18 -9.90
N LEU A 66 -0.95 18.17 -10.25
CA LEU A 66 0.28 18.49 -9.52
C LEU A 66 0.12 19.64 -8.52
N ARG A 67 -1.05 20.29 -8.48
CA ARG A 67 -1.34 21.51 -7.68
C ARG A 67 -0.37 22.66 -7.95
N MET A 68 0.24 22.67 -9.13
CA MET A 68 1.28 23.62 -9.52
C MET A 68 1.24 23.82 -11.04
N PRO A 69 1.41 25.05 -11.53
CA PRO A 69 1.51 25.29 -12.96
C PRO A 69 2.89 24.85 -13.50
N HIS A 70 2.95 24.57 -14.80
CA HIS A 70 4.13 23.96 -15.44
C HIS A 70 5.39 24.83 -15.34
N ASP A 71 5.26 26.15 -15.41
CA ASP A 71 6.38 27.10 -15.27
C ASP A 71 7.03 27.04 -13.88
N VAL A 72 6.22 26.93 -12.82
CA VAL A 72 6.73 26.74 -11.46
C VAL A 72 7.37 25.35 -11.32
N PHE A 73 6.78 24.33 -11.95
CA PHE A 73 7.36 22.99 -11.97
C PHE A 73 8.77 22.98 -12.56
N GLU A 74 9.00 23.63 -13.70
CA GLU A 74 10.34 23.70 -14.31
C GLU A 74 11.36 24.41 -13.42
N ARG A 75 10.96 25.50 -12.74
CA ARG A 75 11.85 26.20 -11.79
C ARG A 75 12.23 25.33 -10.60
N VAL A 76 11.25 24.61 -10.03
CA VAL A 76 11.51 23.67 -8.93
C VAL A 76 12.36 22.50 -9.41
N LEU A 77 12.08 21.96 -10.60
CA LEU A 77 12.88 20.91 -11.20
C LEU A 77 14.33 21.35 -11.36
N ALA A 78 14.59 22.55 -11.91
CA ALA A 78 15.94 23.07 -12.07
C ALA A 78 16.70 23.16 -10.74
N SER A 79 16.01 23.56 -9.67
CA SER A 79 16.60 23.70 -8.33
C SER A 79 16.87 22.34 -7.67
N VAL A 80 15.97 21.37 -7.84
CA VAL A 80 16.03 20.08 -7.12
C VAL A 80 16.80 19.03 -7.91
N ARG A 81 16.88 19.15 -9.24
CA ARG A 81 17.57 18.23 -10.15
C ARG A 81 18.94 17.76 -9.67
N PRO A 82 19.88 18.61 -9.23
CA PRO A 82 21.20 18.16 -8.77
C PRO A 82 21.13 17.18 -7.57
N HIS A 83 20.03 17.17 -6.83
CA HIS A 83 19.85 16.33 -5.64
C HIS A 83 19.05 15.04 -5.91
N ILE A 84 18.26 14.98 -6.98
CA ILE A 84 17.34 13.86 -7.24
C ILE A 84 17.65 13.04 -8.50
N GLU A 85 18.51 13.58 -9.39
CA GLU A 85 18.97 12.87 -10.58
C GLU A 85 19.80 11.65 -10.15
N LYS A 86 19.57 10.52 -10.81
CA LYS A 86 20.31 9.28 -10.56
C LYS A 86 21.00 8.84 -11.84
N GLY A 87 22.17 8.24 -11.70
CA GLY A 87 22.88 7.64 -12.83
C GLY A 87 22.24 6.35 -13.31
N ASP A 88 22.36 6.09 -14.60
CA ASP A 88 22.00 4.82 -15.20
C ASP A 88 22.89 3.69 -14.67
N THR A 89 22.35 2.48 -14.63
CA THR A 89 23.08 1.27 -14.22
C THR A 89 23.05 0.26 -15.34
N ASN A 90 23.98 -0.69 -15.34
CA ASN A 90 24.03 -1.77 -16.32
C ASN A 90 22.71 -2.58 -16.41
N MET A 91 21.93 -2.64 -15.32
CA MET A 91 20.66 -3.38 -15.29
C MET A 91 19.43 -2.54 -15.67
N ARG A 92 19.50 -1.21 -15.52
CA ARG A 92 18.35 -0.32 -15.77
C ARG A 92 18.76 1.14 -15.97
N LEU A 93 18.01 1.81 -16.84
CA LEU A 93 17.99 3.26 -16.92
C LEU A 93 17.35 3.83 -15.64
N ALA A 94 17.93 4.93 -15.15
CA ALA A 94 17.40 5.69 -14.05
C ALA A 94 16.08 6.36 -14.46
N VAL A 95 15.15 6.44 -13.51
CA VAL A 95 13.97 7.28 -13.70
C VAL A 95 14.43 8.73 -13.65
N SER A 96 14.15 9.49 -14.70
CA SER A 96 14.58 10.88 -14.81
C SER A 96 14.10 11.73 -13.63
N ALA A 97 14.90 12.73 -13.25
CA ALA A 97 14.55 13.69 -12.20
C ALA A 97 13.15 14.29 -12.38
N ARG A 98 12.76 14.58 -13.64
CA ARG A 98 11.41 15.08 -14.01
C ARG A 98 10.31 14.15 -13.55
N THR A 99 10.36 12.88 -13.98
CA THR A 99 9.33 11.89 -13.64
C THR A 99 9.29 11.61 -12.14
N ARG A 100 10.46 11.61 -11.48
CA ARG A 100 10.55 11.48 -10.02
C ARG A 100 9.79 12.61 -9.32
N LEU A 101 10.06 13.87 -9.71
CA LEU A 101 9.41 15.02 -9.12
C LEU A 101 7.89 15.03 -9.40
N GLN A 102 7.45 14.71 -10.62
CA GLN A 102 6.02 14.59 -10.96
C GLN A 102 5.30 13.58 -10.08
N LEU A 103 5.87 12.38 -9.90
CA LEU A 103 5.31 11.35 -9.04
C LEU A 103 5.23 11.80 -7.58
N THR A 104 6.29 12.42 -7.06
CA THR A 104 6.32 12.94 -5.69
C THR A 104 5.27 14.04 -5.49
N LEU A 105 5.15 14.99 -6.41
CA LEU A 105 4.14 16.04 -6.32
C LEU A 105 2.72 15.48 -6.44
N ARG A 106 2.49 14.51 -7.33
CA ARG A 106 1.19 13.83 -7.45
C ARG A 106 0.81 13.13 -6.15
N TYR A 107 1.77 12.46 -5.53
CA TYR A 107 1.62 11.78 -4.25
C TYR A 107 1.24 12.77 -3.15
N LEU A 108 2.04 13.84 -2.99
CA LEU A 108 1.80 14.89 -1.99
C LEU A 108 0.46 15.61 -2.22
N ALA A 109 0.06 15.81 -3.48
CA ALA A 109 -1.19 16.44 -3.85
C ALA A 109 -2.42 15.55 -3.60
N SER A 110 -2.28 14.22 -3.70
CA SER A 110 -3.40 13.29 -3.54
C SER A 110 -3.71 12.99 -2.08
N GLY A 111 -2.70 12.97 -1.20
CA GLY A 111 -2.86 12.64 0.21
C GLY A 111 -3.32 11.20 0.41
N ASP A 112 -2.39 10.29 0.66
CA ASP A 112 -2.61 8.83 0.76
C ASP A 112 -3.74 8.37 1.68
N GLY A 113 -4.14 9.18 2.66
CA GLY A 113 -5.28 8.86 3.52
C GLY A 113 -6.62 8.75 2.79
N SER A 114 -6.76 9.33 1.60
CA SER A 114 -8.03 9.38 0.85
C SER A 114 -8.28 8.14 -0.01
N ILE A 115 -7.23 7.44 -0.47
CA ILE A 115 -7.39 6.33 -1.41
C ILE A 115 -8.16 5.19 -0.73
N TRP A 116 -7.80 4.81 0.49
CA TRP A 116 -8.56 3.81 1.26
C TRP A 116 -10.03 4.18 1.40
N GLN A 117 -10.31 5.43 1.81
CA GLN A 117 -11.66 5.94 2.06
C GLN A 117 -12.55 5.95 0.82
N THR A 118 -11.95 6.03 -0.36
CA THR A 118 -12.67 6.05 -1.64
C THR A 118 -12.85 4.67 -2.26
N THR A 119 -12.17 3.63 -1.74
CA THR A 119 -12.23 2.30 -2.34
C THR A 119 -13.61 1.63 -2.20
N PRO A 120 -14.07 0.87 -3.21
CA PRO A 120 -15.26 0.03 -3.09
C PRO A 120 -15.18 -0.97 -1.92
N LEU A 121 -13.98 -1.49 -1.65
CA LEU A 121 -13.73 -2.43 -0.54
C LEU A 121 -13.99 -1.77 0.81
N GLN A 122 -13.43 -0.59 1.08
CA GLN A 122 -13.68 0.15 2.32
C GLN A 122 -15.17 0.43 2.51
N ARG A 123 -15.87 0.82 1.45
CA ARG A 123 -17.33 1.06 1.51
C ARG A 123 -18.11 -0.22 1.80
N ALA A 124 -17.69 -1.35 1.23
CA ALA A 124 -18.30 -2.65 1.50
C ALA A 124 -18.07 -3.10 2.95
N ILE A 125 -16.87 -2.88 3.50
CA ILE A 125 -16.54 -3.20 4.89
C ILE A 125 -17.34 -2.31 5.84
N ALA A 126 -17.35 -0.99 5.62
CA ALA A 126 -18.09 -0.03 6.45
C ALA A 126 -19.60 -0.31 6.47
N ARG A 127 -20.16 -0.82 5.37
CA ARG A 127 -21.57 -1.20 5.25
C ARG A 127 -21.86 -2.64 5.66
N LYS A 128 -20.88 -3.39 6.19
CA LYS A 128 -20.98 -4.83 6.51
C LYS A 128 -21.43 -5.71 5.33
N LYS A 129 -21.19 -5.27 4.10
CA LYS A 129 -21.51 -5.98 2.85
C LYS A 129 -20.31 -6.71 2.23
N ALA A 130 -19.14 -6.62 2.85
CA ALA A 130 -17.92 -7.29 2.40
C ALA A 130 -17.94 -8.82 2.60
N GLY A 131 -18.99 -9.38 3.21
CA GLY A 131 -19.10 -10.83 3.46
C GLY A 131 -18.07 -11.35 4.46
N LEU A 132 -17.63 -10.53 5.41
CA LEU A 132 -16.71 -10.97 6.46
C LEU A 132 -17.40 -12.06 7.32
N PRO A 133 -16.66 -13.09 7.75
CA PRO A 133 -17.22 -14.16 8.56
C PRO A 133 -17.80 -13.63 9.87
N ALA A 134 -18.73 -14.39 10.47
CA ALA A 134 -19.23 -14.03 11.79
C ALA A 134 -18.09 -14.06 12.83
N PHE A 135 -18.32 -13.43 13.99
CA PHE A 135 -17.38 -13.52 15.11
C PHE A 135 -17.07 -14.99 15.39
N ILE A 136 -15.78 -15.30 15.49
CA ILE A 136 -15.33 -16.67 15.72
C ILE A 136 -15.22 -16.88 17.22
N ASP A 137 -15.90 -17.92 17.70
CA ASP A 137 -15.73 -18.42 19.06
C ASP A 137 -14.32 -18.97 19.20
N VAL A 138 -13.58 -18.43 20.16
CA VAL A 138 -12.21 -18.88 20.43
C VAL A 138 -12.27 -20.22 21.17
N PRO A 139 -11.79 -21.34 20.58
CA PRO A 139 -11.82 -22.64 21.24
C PRO A 139 -11.11 -22.59 22.59
N GLY A 140 -11.82 -22.99 23.66
CA GLY A 140 -11.28 -22.97 25.03
C GLY A 140 -11.42 -21.64 25.79
N GLN A 141 -12.09 -20.61 25.22
CA GLN A 141 -12.47 -19.40 25.95
C GLN A 141 -13.93 -19.03 25.70
N ALA A 142 -14.82 -19.47 26.60
CA ALA A 142 -16.28 -19.38 26.47
C ALA A 142 -16.89 -17.97 26.46
N ASN A 143 -16.10 -16.88 26.38
CA ASN A 143 -16.61 -15.50 26.38
C ASN A 143 -15.74 -14.54 25.53
N LEU A 144 -14.92 -15.07 24.62
CA LEU A 144 -14.06 -14.25 23.78
C LEU A 144 -14.48 -14.39 22.32
N LEU A 145 -15.19 -13.37 21.82
CA LEU A 145 -15.58 -13.26 20.42
C LEU A 145 -14.51 -12.49 19.65
N LEU A 146 -13.84 -13.16 18.70
CA LEU A 146 -12.84 -12.49 17.87
C LEU A 146 -13.53 -11.84 16.66
N PRO A 147 -13.44 -10.50 16.48
CA PRO A 147 -13.91 -9.88 15.24
C PRO A 147 -13.05 -10.33 14.06
N PRO A 148 -13.65 -10.61 12.89
CA PRO A 148 -12.89 -10.83 11.67
C PRO A 148 -12.12 -9.56 11.31
N ALA A 149 -10.80 -9.69 11.19
CA ALA A 149 -9.90 -8.61 10.82
C ALA A 149 -9.13 -8.96 9.55
N ILE A 150 -9.04 -7.98 8.65
CA ILE A 150 -8.15 -8.01 7.49
C ILE A 150 -6.78 -7.54 7.97
N VAL A 151 -5.71 -8.22 7.58
CA VAL A 151 -4.34 -7.77 7.87
C VAL A 151 -3.88 -6.84 6.75
N GLY A 152 -3.50 -5.61 7.08
CA GLY A 152 -2.99 -4.61 6.16
C GLY A 152 -1.57 -4.16 6.52
N ASP A 153 -0.91 -3.47 5.59
CA ASP A 153 0.36 -2.81 5.83
C ASP A 153 0.16 -1.39 6.41
N ASP A 154 1.26 -0.64 6.62
CA ASP A 154 1.20 0.69 7.22
C ASP A 154 0.52 1.74 6.32
N ALA A 155 0.27 1.42 5.04
CA ALA A 155 -0.40 2.32 4.10
C ALA A 155 -1.91 2.46 4.38
N PHE A 156 -2.50 1.58 5.18
CA PHE A 156 -3.91 1.65 5.54
C PHE A 156 -4.15 2.23 6.94
N PRO A 157 -5.24 2.97 7.20
CA PRO A 157 -5.56 3.41 8.56
C PRO A 157 -6.06 2.24 9.43
N LEU A 158 -5.78 2.27 10.74
CA LEU A 158 -6.35 1.31 11.70
C LEU A 158 -7.88 1.45 11.71
N SER A 159 -8.59 0.33 11.61
CA SER A 159 -10.06 0.29 11.68
C SER A 159 -10.54 -1.01 12.34
N PRO A 160 -11.81 -1.11 12.80
CA PRO A 160 -12.31 -2.27 13.54
C PRO A 160 -12.16 -3.62 12.83
N ASN A 161 -12.03 -3.61 11.50
CA ASN A 161 -11.90 -4.80 10.65
C ASN A 161 -10.58 -4.78 9.85
N LEU A 162 -9.64 -3.89 10.18
CA LEU A 162 -8.33 -3.79 9.52
C LEU A 162 -7.24 -3.64 10.58
N MET A 163 -6.52 -4.74 10.80
CA MET A 163 -5.36 -4.80 11.68
C MET A 163 -4.09 -4.46 10.90
N LYS A 164 -3.28 -3.57 11.45
CA LYS A 164 -1.93 -3.27 10.95
C LYS A 164 -1.01 -2.98 12.13
N PRO A 165 0.33 -3.08 11.98
CA PRO A 165 1.24 -2.62 13.01
C PRO A 165 0.98 -1.15 13.37
N PHE A 166 1.19 -0.79 14.64
CA PHE A 166 1.09 0.59 15.09
C PHE A 166 2.22 1.40 14.44
N GLY A 167 1.87 2.40 13.63
CA GLY A 167 2.83 3.33 13.05
C GLY A 167 3.30 4.40 14.05
N GLY A 168 4.42 5.06 13.73
CA GLY A 168 4.98 6.18 14.52
C GLY A 168 6.15 5.79 15.44
N THR A 169 6.83 6.80 15.98
CA THR A 169 8.06 6.64 16.77
C THR A 169 7.81 6.53 18.29
N GLN A 170 6.69 7.07 18.78
CA GLN A 170 6.30 7.02 20.20
C GLN A 170 5.28 5.91 20.47
N LEU A 171 5.74 4.67 20.45
CA LEU A 171 4.90 3.50 20.76
C LEU A 171 5.00 3.11 22.23
N SER A 172 3.86 2.81 22.85
CA SER A 172 3.81 2.19 24.17
C SER A 172 4.41 0.77 24.15
N SER A 173 4.79 0.27 25.32
CA SER A 173 5.34 -1.09 25.46
C SER A 173 4.39 -2.15 24.89
N ALA A 174 3.09 -2.01 25.09
CA ALA A 174 2.08 -2.92 24.55
C ALA A 174 2.01 -2.90 23.02
N GLN A 175 2.16 -1.72 22.40
CA GLN A 175 2.18 -1.54 20.94
C GLN A 175 3.48 -2.05 20.32
N LYS A 176 4.64 -1.82 20.95
CA LYS A 176 5.92 -2.40 20.51
C LYS A 176 5.89 -3.92 20.52
N ILE A 177 5.33 -4.53 21.58
CA ILE A 177 5.17 -5.99 21.68
C ILE A 177 4.20 -6.52 20.61
N PHE A 178 3.17 -5.75 20.25
CA PHE A 178 2.26 -6.11 19.17
C PHE A 178 2.96 -6.10 17.80
N ASN A 179 3.78 -5.08 17.52
CA ASN A 179 4.49 -4.96 16.23
C ASN A 179 5.63 -5.96 16.02
N TYR A 180 6.15 -6.58 17.10
CA TYR A 180 7.32 -7.47 17.05
C TYR A 180 6.95 -8.95 16.84
N ARG A 181 5.66 -9.30 16.90
CA ARG A 181 5.17 -10.69 16.88
C ARG A 181 4.74 -11.12 15.49
#